data_AF-A0A379FT04-F1
#
_entry.id   AF-A0A379FT04-F1
#
_cell.length_a   1.000
_cell.length_b   1.000
_cell.length_c   1.000
_cell.angle_alpha   90.00
_cell.angle_beta   90.00
_cell.angle_gamma   90.00
#
_symmetry.space_group_name_H-M   'P 1'
#
loop_
_entity.id
_entity.type
_entity.pdbx_description
1 polymer ?
#
loop_
_entity_poly.entity_id
_entity_poly.type
_entity_poly.pdbx_seq_one_letter_code
_entity_poly.pdbx_strand_id
1 'polypeptide(L)'
;MKNENHLISNIKDNNQPYWPTLKLILSSLIVFTFYLNLVDKNKYALLINTFELTLIPMFVFIVAFITKNTTWKGLQSHLLPAVIIYFTFQTIDMLPLYFTGELTLRTYLLSPQYGVWFFLATPIWQAIFLLLPKSFKLNKFYLSIILILSLIISYITKTYLMPFSSFFSIILYFPFFVIAYFINNESISSLRKKPTMVIFCITISAILFLHYRDAFLSEMLSGINSYLFFNEFITHILNFSISLVLGSSIIYFALSTDKYAKTSNNALGVYLIHPIICFIILQTLVFLGIELNLLLIITFTLLTICIALLLASIPIIHWFIDPIFYSNKLK
;
A
#
# COMPACT_ATOMS: atom_id res chain seq x y z
N MET A 1 11.20 -23.25 -9.18
CA MET A 1 11.26 -23.03 -10.65
C MET A 1 10.21 -23.75 -11.50
N LYS A 2 9.58 -24.89 -11.11
CA LYS A 2 8.56 -25.55 -11.98
C LYS A 2 7.08 -25.28 -11.63
N ASN A 3 6.77 -24.79 -10.42
CA ASN A 3 5.38 -24.60 -9.97
C ASN A 3 4.83 -23.16 -10.09
N GLU A 4 5.68 -22.15 -10.31
CA GLU A 4 5.21 -20.76 -10.52
C GLU A 4 4.67 -20.54 -11.93
N ASN A 5 5.17 -21.30 -12.91
CA ASN A 5 4.72 -21.18 -14.29
C ASN A 5 3.24 -21.55 -14.49
N HIS A 6 2.65 -22.32 -13.58
CA HIS A 6 1.23 -22.71 -13.69
C HIS A 6 0.24 -21.68 -13.13
N LEU A 7 0.71 -20.74 -12.31
CA LEU A 7 -0.08 -19.58 -11.86
C LEU A 7 0.05 -18.39 -12.82
N ILE A 8 1.07 -18.39 -13.67
CA ILE A 8 1.41 -17.33 -14.64
C ILE A 8 0.92 -17.68 -16.07
N SER A 9 0.58 -18.95 -16.35
CA SER A 9 0.27 -19.43 -17.71
C SER A 9 -1.09 -19.03 -18.31
N ASN A 10 -1.91 -18.22 -17.62
CA ASN A 10 -3.15 -17.66 -18.19
C ASN A 10 -3.04 -16.19 -18.62
N ILE A 11 -1.83 -15.63 -18.72
CA ILE A 11 -1.60 -14.25 -19.20
C ILE A 11 -1.51 -14.25 -20.74
N LYS A 12 -2.63 -14.55 -21.41
CA LYS A 12 -2.84 -14.22 -22.83
C LYS A 12 -4.07 -13.32 -23.02
N ASP A 13 -4.41 -12.57 -21.98
CA ASP A 13 -5.53 -11.64 -22.00
C ASP A 13 -4.97 -10.23 -21.78
N ASN A 14 -4.83 -9.46 -22.87
CA ASN A 14 -4.40 -8.04 -22.84
C ASN A 14 -5.26 -7.16 -21.91
N ASN A 15 -6.37 -7.70 -21.42
CA ASN A 15 -7.33 -7.03 -20.56
C ASN A 15 -6.98 -7.12 -19.06
N GLN A 16 -5.97 -7.88 -18.63
CA GLN A 16 -5.53 -7.90 -17.23
C GLN A 16 -4.30 -7.01 -16.99
N PRO A 17 -4.21 -6.32 -15.84
CA PRO A 17 -3.02 -5.56 -15.47
C PRO A 17 -1.89 -6.51 -15.04
N TYR A 18 -0.65 -6.14 -15.35
CA TYR A 18 0.52 -6.84 -14.88
C TYR A 18 0.90 -6.33 -13.48
N TRP A 19 0.44 -7.06 -12.45
CA TRP A 19 0.54 -6.67 -11.05
C TRP A 19 1.95 -6.32 -10.54
N PRO A 20 3.03 -7.01 -10.93
CA PRO A 20 4.37 -6.65 -10.48
C PRO A 20 4.80 -5.24 -10.94
N THR A 21 4.47 -4.86 -12.18
CA THR A 21 4.76 -3.50 -12.67
C THR A 21 3.92 -2.45 -11.95
N LEU A 22 2.67 -2.77 -11.60
CA LEU A 22 1.85 -1.87 -10.79
C LEU A 22 2.43 -1.65 -9.39
N LYS A 23 2.92 -2.72 -8.74
CA LYS A 23 3.64 -2.60 -7.46
C LYS A 23 4.86 -1.69 -7.59
N LEU A 24 5.65 -1.83 -8.67
CA LEU A 24 6.81 -0.96 -8.89
C LEU A 24 6.43 0.52 -9.02
N ILE A 25 5.37 0.82 -9.79
CA ILE A 25 4.87 2.19 -9.96
C ILE A 25 4.43 2.76 -8.61
N LEU A 26 3.65 1.99 -7.84
CA LEU A 26 3.18 2.43 -6.53
C LEU A 26 4.36 2.65 -5.55
N SER A 27 5.33 1.73 -5.50
CA SER A 27 6.55 1.90 -4.68
C SER A 27 7.29 3.17 -5.06
N SER A 28 7.43 3.43 -6.36
CA SER A 28 8.11 4.62 -6.87
C SER A 28 7.38 5.91 -6.48
N LEU A 29 6.05 5.91 -6.55
CA LEU A 29 5.23 7.05 -6.11
C LEU A 29 5.28 7.26 -4.60
N ILE A 30 5.48 6.21 -3.80
CA ILE A 30 5.70 6.34 -2.35
C ILE A 30 7.01 7.08 -2.09
N VAL A 31 8.10 6.72 -2.80
CA VAL A 31 9.39 7.44 -2.69
C VAL A 31 9.23 8.91 -3.08
N PHE A 32 8.50 9.19 -4.16
CA PHE A 32 8.22 10.55 -4.58
C PHE A 32 7.43 11.34 -3.52
N THR A 33 6.40 10.72 -2.95
CA THR A 33 5.57 11.32 -1.88
C THR A 33 6.38 11.57 -0.62
N PHE A 34 7.31 10.67 -0.29
CA PHE A 34 8.22 10.84 0.84
C PHE A 34 9.04 12.13 0.70
N TYR A 35 9.68 12.38 -0.45
CA TYR A 35 10.44 13.62 -0.67
C TYR A 35 9.53 14.87 -0.75
N LEU A 36 8.35 14.75 -1.35
CA LEU A 36 7.38 15.85 -1.38
C LEU A 36 6.95 16.28 0.03
N ASN A 37 6.79 15.32 0.95
CA ASN A 37 6.40 15.56 2.34
C ASN A 37 7.45 16.34 3.15
N LEU A 38 8.67 16.49 2.64
CA LEU A 38 9.78 17.21 3.27
C LEU A 38 9.92 18.65 2.80
N VAL A 39 9.23 19.04 1.73
CA VAL A 39 9.13 20.42 1.26
C VAL A 39 7.86 21.06 1.83
N ASP A 40 7.69 22.38 1.70
CA ASP A 40 6.50 23.10 2.17
C ASP A 40 5.20 22.38 1.77
N LYS A 41 4.59 21.72 2.76
CA LYS A 41 3.43 20.86 2.60
C LYS A 41 2.24 21.61 2.01
N ASN A 42 2.14 22.91 2.27
CA ASN A 42 1.03 23.72 1.78
C ASN A 42 1.06 23.85 0.26
N LYS A 43 2.25 23.89 -0.34
CA LYS A 43 2.42 24.07 -1.80
C LYS A 43 1.94 22.85 -2.60
N TYR A 44 2.07 21.65 -2.05
CA TYR A 44 1.72 20.39 -2.73
C TYR A 44 0.67 19.57 -1.98
N ALA A 45 -0.07 20.19 -1.06
CA ALA A 45 -1.01 19.52 -0.15
C ALA A 45 -2.00 18.60 -0.88
N LEU A 46 -2.60 19.07 -1.98
CA LEU A 46 -3.56 18.26 -2.75
C LEU A 46 -2.92 16.98 -3.32
N LEU A 47 -1.70 17.09 -3.85
CA LEU A 47 -0.98 15.97 -4.45
C LEU A 47 -0.58 14.95 -3.37
N ILE A 48 -0.02 15.44 -2.26
CA ILE A 48 0.34 14.63 -1.09
C ILE A 48 -0.90 13.89 -0.57
N ASN A 49 -1.99 14.62 -0.31
CA ASN A 49 -3.24 14.04 0.19
C ASN A 49 -3.78 12.98 -0.78
N THR A 50 -3.71 13.23 -2.09
CA THR A 50 -4.15 12.26 -3.11
C THR A 50 -3.32 10.98 -3.04
N PHE A 51 -2.00 11.09 -2.90
CA PHE A 51 -1.10 9.94 -2.82
C PHE A 51 -1.22 9.18 -1.50
N GLU A 52 -1.22 9.87 -0.36
CA GLU A 52 -1.38 9.22 0.95
C GLU A 52 -2.71 8.48 1.06
N LEU A 53 -3.78 9.05 0.50
CA LEU A 53 -5.09 8.42 0.48
C LEU A 53 -5.15 7.16 -0.41
N THR A 54 -4.24 6.99 -1.38
CA THR A 54 -4.41 5.98 -2.44
C THR A 54 -3.32 4.93 -2.50
N LEU A 55 -2.05 5.29 -2.33
CA LEU A 55 -0.93 4.41 -2.63
C LEU A 55 -0.89 3.18 -1.71
N ILE A 56 -0.96 3.38 -0.39
CA ILE A 56 -0.95 2.28 0.59
C ILE A 56 -2.22 1.42 0.48
N PRO A 57 -3.44 2.00 0.45
CA PRO A 57 -4.66 1.23 0.20
C PRO A 57 -4.60 0.37 -1.07
N MET A 58 -4.01 0.92 -2.15
CA MET A 58 -3.87 0.20 -3.40
C MET A 58 -2.88 -0.97 -3.30
N PHE A 59 -1.77 -0.81 -2.56
CA PHE A 59 -0.88 -1.92 -2.22
C PHE A 59 -1.61 -3.06 -1.50
N VAL A 60 -2.40 -2.70 -0.50
CA VAL A 60 -3.21 -3.65 0.29
C VAL A 60 -4.20 -4.38 -0.62
N PHE A 61 -4.91 -3.64 -1.47
CA PHE A 61 -5.84 -4.20 -2.44
C PHE A 61 -5.17 -5.18 -3.40
N ILE A 62 -4.03 -4.82 -4.00
CA ILE A 62 -3.30 -5.70 -4.95
C ILE A 62 -2.91 -7.01 -4.27
N VAL A 63 -2.32 -6.94 -3.08
CA VAL A 63 -1.88 -8.16 -2.38
C VAL A 63 -3.06 -9.02 -1.98
N ALA A 64 -4.15 -8.43 -1.50
CA ALA A 64 -5.38 -9.15 -1.21
C ALA A 64 -5.95 -9.83 -2.47
N PHE A 65 -5.97 -9.13 -3.61
CA PHE A 65 -6.50 -9.64 -4.86
C PHE A 65 -5.68 -10.84 -5.40
N ILE A 66 -4.35 -10.77 -5.31
CA ILE A 66 -3.46 -11.85 -5.73
C ILE A 66 -3.58 -13.07 -4.78
N THR A 67 -3.76 -12.83 -3.48
CA THR A 67 -3.73 -13.88 -2.44
C THR A 67 -5.11 -14.40 -2.01
N LYS A 68 -6.20 -13.95 -2.64
CA LYS A 68 -7.58 -14.34 -2.27
C LYS A 68 -7.88 -15.84 -2.31
N ASN A 69 -7.11 -16.60 -3.11
CA ASN A 69 -7.25 -18.05 -3.27
C ASN A 69 -6.13 -18.85 -2.57
N THR A 70 -5.38 -18.23 -1.66
CA THR A 70 -4.33 -18.90 -0.89
C THR A 70 -4.92 -20.03 -0.04
N THR A 71 -4.12 -21.09 0.19
CA THR A 71 -4.48 -22.22 1.05
C THR A 71 -3.74 -22.13 2.40
N TRP A 72 -4.16 -22.91 3.40
CA TRP A 72 -3.46 -23.02 4.68
C TRP A 72 -1.97 -23.36 4.54
N LYS A 73 -1.62 -24.27 3.61
CA LYS A 73 -0.22 -24.60 3.32
C LYS A 73 0.53 -23.41 2.73
N GLY A 74 -0.11 -22.66 1.84
CA GLY A 74 0.45 -21.42 1.29
C GLY A 74 0.69 -20.36 2.36
N LEU A 75 -0.27 -20.15 3.26
CA LEU A 75 -0.10 -19.23 4.39
C LEU A 75 1.11 -19.61 5.25
N GLN A 76 1.23 -20.88 5.62
CA GLN A 76 2.34 -21.38 6.43
C GLN A 76 3.70 -21.12 5.77
N SER A 77 3.81 -21.31 4.45
CA SER A 77 5.06 -21.00 3.73
C SER A 77 5.40 -19.51 3.68
N HIS A 78 4.43 -18.61 3.89
CA HIS A 78 4.64 -17.16 3.83
C HIS A 78 4.79 -16.49 5.21
N LEU A 79 4.47 -17.18 6.31
CA LEU A 79 4.57 -16.64 7.67
C LEU A 79 6.01 -16.32 8.07
N LEU A 80 6.92 -17.30 7.96
CA LEU A 80 8.33 -17.09 8.34
C LEU A 80 9.00 -16.02 7.46
N PRO A 81 8.83 -16.01 6.12
CA PRO A 81 9.26 -14.90 5.29
C PRO A 81 8.78 -13.53 5.75
N ALA A 82 7.49 -13.38 6.05
CA ALA A 82 6.91 -12.12 6.49
C ALA A 82 7.56 -11.60 7.78
N VAL A 83 7.83 -12.49 8.74
CA VAL A 83 8.49 -12.16 10.01
C VAL A 83 9.94 -11.72 9.78
N ILE A 84 10.67 -12.41 8.92
CA ILE A 84 12.08 -12.08 8.62
C ILE A 84 12.18 -10.73 7.91
N ILE A 85 11.33 -10.49 6.91
CA ILE A 85 11.26 -9.19 6.22
C ILE A 85 10.95 -8.10 7.25
N TYR A 86 9.94 -8.32 8.10
CA TYR A 86 9.55 -7.35 9.12
C TYR A 86 10.72 -6.97 10.03
N PHE A 87 11.36 -7.94 10.69
CA PHE A 87 12.44 -7.63 11.63
C PHE A 87 13.67 -7.04 10.95
N THR A 88 14.01 -7.53 9.75
CA THR A 88 15.18 -7.03 9.02
C THR A 88 15.01 -5.55 8.67
N PHE A 89 13.90 -5.19 8.01
CA PHE A 89 13.68 -3.82 7.56
C PHE A 89 13.28 -2.88 8.69
N GLN A 90 12.55 -3.35 9.71
CA GLN A 90 12.33 -2.56 10.92
C GLN A 90 13.65 -2.19 11.61
N THR A 91 14.63 -3.09 11.65
CA THR A 91 15.95 -2.80 12.22
C THR A 91 16.70 -1.77 11.38
N ILE A 92 16.69 -1.92 10.05
CA ILE A 92 17.35 -1.00 9.13
C ILE A 92 16.72 0.40 9.22
N ASP A 93 15.39 0.48 9.22
CA ASP A 93 14.63 1.74 9.26
C ASP A 93 14.72 2.45 10.62
N MET A 94 15.21 1.76 11.65
CA MET A 94 15.49 2.32 12.97
C MET A 94 16.89 2.93 13.08
N LEU A 95 17.80 2.67 12.12
CA LEU A 95 19.14 3.27 12.12
C LEU A 95 19.11 4.81 12.14
N PRO A 96 18.25 5.50 11.36
CA PRO A 96 18.11 6.95 11.47
C PRO A 96 17.79 7.41 12.90
N LEU A 97 16.86 6.73 13.58
CA LEU A 97 16.45 7.06 14.95
C LEU A 97 17.56 6.80 15.98
N TYR A 98 18.44 5.83 15.70
CA TYR A 98 19.64 5.61 16.52
C TYR A 98 20.61 6.79 16.41
N PHE A 99 20.88 7.28 15.20
CA PHE A 99 21.78 8.42 14.99
C PHE A 99 21.21 9.76 15.47
N THR A 100 19.88 9.91 15.52
CA THR A 100 19.24 11.11 16.11
C THR A 100 19.07 11.04 17.63
N GLY A 101 19.32 9.88 18.25
CA GLY A 101 19.16 9.68 19.70
C GLY A 101 17.71 9.47 20.16
N GLU A 102 16.78 9.27 19.23
CA GLU A 102 15.34 9.07 19.50
C GLU A 102 14.95 7.59 19.64
N LEU A 103 15.91 6.67 19.43
CA LEU A 103 15.66 5.24 19.51
C LEU A 103 15.39 4.80 20.96
N THR A 104 14.19 4.28 21.19
CA THR A 104 13.81 3.60 22.43
C THR A 104 13.29 2.21 22.13
N LEU A 105 13.32 1.31 23.12
CA LEU A 105 12.72 -0.03 22.96
C LEU A 105 11.22 0.06 22.63
N ARG A 106 10.54 1.06 23.21
CA ARG A 106 9.13 1.33 22.95
C ARG A 106 8.89 1.72 21.49
N THR A 107 9.71 2.62 20.93
CA THR A 107 9.56 3.01 19.52
C THR A 107 9.91 1.84 18.59
N TYR A 108 10.93 1.05 18.91
CA TYR A 108 11.27 -0.15 18.15
C TYR A 108 10.10 -1.15 18.05
N LEU A 109 9.43 -1.43 19.18
CA LEU A 109 8.39 -2.46 19.28
C LEU A 109 6.97 -1.98 18.97
N LEU A 110 6.65 -0.69 19.15
CA LEU A 110 5.28 -0.18 18.98
C LEU A 110 5.14 0.78 17.80
N SER A 111 6.22 1.23 17.17
CA SER A 111 6.14 2.10 15.99
C SER A 111 6.90 1.51 14.80
N PRO A 112 6.27 0.56 14.05
CA PRO A 112 6.79 0.11 12.78
C PRO A 112 6.92 1.28 11.83
N GLN A 113 8.10 1.40 11.22
CA GLN A 113 8.46 2.50 10.33
C GLN A 113 8.05 2.18 8.89
N TYR A 114 7.86 3.24 8.10
CA TYR A 114 7.71 3.23 6.63
C TYR A 114 6.85 2.11 6.02
N GLY A 115 5.85 1.63 6.76
CA GLY A 115 4.92 0.61 6.27
C GLY A 115 5.44 -0.84 6.32
N VAL A 116 6.49 -1.14 7.08
CA VAL A 116 7.00 -2.51 7.31
C VAL A 116 5.95 -3.41 8.00
N TRP A 117 5.05 -2.81 8.79
CA TRP A 117 3.89 -3.50 9.38
C TRP A 117 3.04 -4.27 8.37
N PHE A 118 3.04 -3.85 7.10
CA PHE A 118 2.29 -4.48 6.01
C PHE A 118 2.63 -5.97 5.85
N PHE A 119 3.89 -6.35 6.03
CA PHE A 119 4.31 -7.74 5.86
C PHE A 119 3.73 -8.65 6.94
N LEU A 120 3.58 -8.17 8.17
CA LEU A 120 2.86 -8.90 9.23
C LEU A 120 1.34 -8.87 9.01
N ALA A 121 0.81 -7.77 8.47
CA ALA A 121 -0.62 -7.61 8.21
C ALA A 121 -1.15 -8.66 7.22
N THR A 122 -0.40 -8.89 6.13
CA THR A 122 -0.85 -9.77 5.05
C THR A 122 -1.18 -11.20 5.47
N PRO A 123 -0.33 -11.95 6.21
CA PRO A 123 -0.69 -13.28 6.69
C PRO A 123 -1.82 -13.23 7.74
N ILE A 124 -1.89 -12.19 8.57
CA ILE A 124 -2.98 -12.03 9.55
C ILE A 124 -4.32 -11.92 8.83
N TRP A 125 -4.41 -11.03 7.83
CA TRP A 125 -5.64 -10.86 7.04
C TRP A 125 -6.01 -12.11 6.25
N GLN A 126 -5.02 -12.79 5.66
CA GLN A 126 -5.24 -14.07 4.98
C GLN A 126 -5.75 -15.14 5.96
N ALA A 127 -5.21 -15.21 7.17
CA ALA A 127 -5.67 -16.14 8.20
C ALA A 127 -7.12 -15.88 8.60
N ILE A 128 -7.50 -14.61 8.81
CA ILE A 128 -8.89 -14.21 9.09
C ILE A 128 -9.81 -14.74 8.00
N PHE A 129 -9.48 -14.51 6.73
CA PHE A 129 -10.30 -15.02 5.63
C PHE A 129 -10.25 -16.56 5.54
N LEU A 130 -9.13 -17.22 5.78
CA LEU A 130 -9.04 -18.69 5.76
C LEU A 130 -9.89 -19.37 6.83
N LEU A 131 -10.05 -18.72 7.99
CA LEU A 131 -10.92 -19.19 9.07
C LEU A 131 -12.41 -19.02 8.75
N LEU A 132 -12.77 -18.08 7.87
CA LEU A 132 -14.17 -17.87 7.47
C LEU A 132 -14.69 -19.06 6.63
N PRO A 133 -15.94 -19.50 6.87
CA PRO A 133 -16.59 -20.52 6.05
C PRO A 133 -16.61 -20.13 4.56
N LYS A 134 -16.50 -21.12 3.67
CA LYS A 134 -16.53 -20.86 2.21
C LYS A 134 -17.82 -20.16 1.76
N SER A 135 -18.94 -20.44 2.42
CA SER A 135 -20.23 -19.79 2.17
C SER A 135 -20.20 -18.27 2.42
N PHE A 136 -19.40 -17.80 3.39
CA PHE A 136 -19.24 -16.38 3.69
C PHE A 136 -18.44 -15.65 2.62
N LYS A 137 -17.45 -16.33 2.01
CA LYS A 137 -16.62 -15.76 0.94
C LYS A 137 -17.35 -15.61 -0.39
N LEU A 138 -18.31 -16.50 -0.65
CA LEU A 138 -19.04 -16.52 -1.93
C LEU A 138 -20.27 -15.60 -1.90
N ASN A 139 -20.86 -15.38 -0.73
CA ASN A 139 -22.04 -14.54 -0.61
C ASN A 139 -21.67 -13.06 -0.45
N LYS A 140 -22.03 -12.25 -1.45
CA LYS A 140 -21.83 -10.80 -1.44
C LYS A 140 -22.45 -10.12 -0.22
N PHE A 141 -23.57 -10.62 0.30
CA PHE A 141 -24.22 -10.04 1.47
C PHE A 141 -23.37 -10.17 2.74
N TYR A 142 -22.80 -11.35 3.00
CA TYR A 142 -21.91 -11.57 4.15
C TYR A 142 -20.62 -10.76 4.02
N LEU A 143 -20.04 -10.68 2.82
CA LEU A 143 -18.90 -9.80 2.57
C LEU A 143 -19.24 -8.32 2.85
N SER A 144 -20.45 -7.85 2.51
CA SER A 144 -20.88 -6.49 2.79
C SER A 144 -20.98 -6.21 4.29
N ILE A 145 -21.49 -7.17 5.07
CA ILE A 145 -21.51 -7.06 6.54
C ILE A 145 -20.08 -6.96 7.09
N ILE A 146 -19.16 -7.82 6.62
CA ILE A 146 -17.74 -7.78 7.02
C ILE A 146 -17.12 -6.44 6.66
N LEU A 147 -17.42 -5.90 5.48
CA LEU A 147 -16.93 -4.59 5.04
C LEU A 147 -17.42 -3.47 5.96
N ILE A 148 -18.71 -3.42 6.26
CA ILE A 148 -19.29 -2.41 7.15
C ILE A 148 -18.66 -2.50 8.54
N LEU A 149 -18.55 -3.71 9.11
CA LEU A 149 -17.92 -3.92 10.40
C LEU A 149 -16.45 -3.48 10.37
N SER A 150 -15.71 -3.82 9.30
CA SER A 150 -14.32 -3.42 9.14
C SER A 150 -14.14 -1.91 9.03
N LEU A 151 -15.09 -1.19 8.39
CA LEU A 151 -15.06 0.28 8.28
C LEU A 151 -15.29 0.94 9.63
N ILE A 152 -16.22 0.42 10.44
CA ILE A 152 -16.46 0.90 11.81
C ILE A 152 -15.21 0.70 12.67
N ILE A 153 -14.63 -0.50 12.64
CA ILE A 153 -13.41 -0.80 13.40
C ILE A 153 -12.23 0.06 12.91
N SER A 154 -12.07 0.22 11.60
CA SER A 154 -11.04 1.08 10.98
C SER A 154 -11.17 2.53 11.43
N TYR A 155 -12.40 3.06 11.50
CA TYR A 155 -12.66 4.40 12.01
C TYR A 155 -12.28 4.53 13.50
N ILE A 156 -12.74 3.62 14.36
CA ILE A 156 -12.38 3.61 15.79
C ILE A 156 -10.85 3.56 15.95
N THR A 157 -10.19 2.75 15.13
CA THR A 157 -8.74 2.61 15.12
C THR A 157 -8.04 3.91 14.75
N LYS A 158 -8.51 4.58 13.69
CA LYS A 158 -7.96 5.86 13.23
C LYS A 158 -8.04 6.93 14.33
N THR A 159 -9.20 7.03 14.97
CA THR A 159 -9.48 8.10 15.93
C THR A 159 -8.81 7.87 17.28
N TYR A 160 -8.83 6.63 17.78
CA TYR A 160 -8.44 6.34 19.16
C TYR A 160 -7.15 5.52 19.29
N LEU A 161 -6.84 4.61 18.37
CA LEU A 161 -5.72 3.66 18.54
C LEU A 161 -4.42 4.13 17.87
N MET A 162 -4.50 4.75 16.70
CA MET A 162 -3.33 5.24 15.94
C MET A 162 -2.42 6.20 16.73
N PRO A 163 -2.92 7.10 17.61
CA PRO A 163 -2.04 7.95 18.42
C PRO A 163 -1.13 7.17 19.38
N PHE A 164 -1.49 5.94 19.75
CA PHE A 164 -0.70 5.12 20.66
C PHE A 164 0.38 4.30 19.95
N SER A 165 0.13 3.86 18.71
CA SER A 165 1.01 2.95 17.99
C SER A 165 0.69 2.89 16.49
N SER A 166 1.72 2.91 15.64
CA SER A 166 1.54 2.74 14.19
C SER A 166 1.25 1.29 13.77
N PHE A 167 1.37 0.30 14.67
CA PHE A 167 0.96 -1.09 14.42
C PHE A 167 -0.53 -1.20 14.08
N PHE A 168 -1.34 -0.30 14.61
CA PHE A 168 -2.78 -0.28 14.36
C PHE A 168 -3.14 -0.02 12.89
N SER A 169 -2.17 0.35 12.05
CA SER A 169 -2.31 0.36 10.59
C SER A 169 -2.80 -0.98 10.03
N ILE A 170 -2.46 -2.11 10.67
CA ILE A 170 -2.96 -3.45 10.31
C ILE A 170 -4.50 -3.49 10.34
N ILE A 171 -5.13 -2.80 11.28
CA ILE A 171 -6.59 -2.77 11.41
C ILE A 171 -7.17 -1.67 10.51
N LEU A 172 -6.51 -0.51 10.48
CA LEU A 172 -6.93 0.66 9.69
C LEU A 172 -7.17 0.32 8.21
N TYR A 173 -6.24 -0.42 7.59
CA TYR A 173 -6.27 -0.72 6.15
C TYR A 173 -7.00 -2.03 5.80
N PHE A 174 -7.45 -2.80 6.79
CA PHE A 174 -8.17 -4.05 6.57
C PHE A 174 -9.41 -3.93 5.63
N PRO A 175 -10.21 -2.83 5.65
CA PRO A 175 -11.34 -2.69 4.72
C PRO A 175 -10.96 -2.78 3.24
N PHE A 176 -9.76 -2.31 2.86
CA PHE A 176 -9.27 -2.42 1.47
C PHE A 176 -8.92 -3.87 1.11
N PHE A 177 -8.46 -4.66 2.08
CA PHE A 177 -8.25 -6.09 1.91
C PHE A 177 -9.57 -6.81 1.66
N VAL A 178 -10.63 -6.45 2.41
CA VAL A 178 -11.98 -7.01 2.24
C VAL A 178 -12.55 -6.70 0.85
N ILE A 179 -12.36 -5.47 0.33
CA ILE A 179 -12.86 -5.10 -1.00
C ILE A 179 -12.30 -5.97 -2.12
N ALA A 180 -11.05 -6.43 -2.02
CA ALA A 180 -10.47 -7.31 -3.03
C ALA A 180 -11.24 -8.62 -3.22
N TYR A 181 -11.98 -9.09 -2.20
CA TYR A 181 -12.82 -10.29 -2.30
C TYR A 181 -14.13 -10.06 -3.07
N PHE A 182 -14.56 -8.82 -3.25
CA PHE A 182 -15.71 -8.50 -4.11
C PHE A 182 -15.34 -8.47 -5.59
N ILE A 183 -14.04 -8.33 -5.90
CA ILE A 183 -13.55 -8.07 -7.25
C ILE A 183 -12.96 -9.36 -7.84
N ASN A 184 -13.42 -9.68 -9.05
CA ASN A 184 -12.94 -10.78 -9.87
C ASN A 184 -12.15 -10.27 -11.08
N ASN A 185 -11.46 -11.18 -11.79
CA ASN A 185 -10.72 -10.84 -13.01
C ASN A 185 -11.65 -10.21 -14.07
N GLU A 186 -12.90 -10.66 -14.13
CA GLU A 186 -13.92 -10.12 -15.04
C GLU A 186 -14.26 -8.65 -14.75
N SER A 187 -14.41 -8.28 -13.47
CA SER A 187 -14.66 -6.87 -13.08
C SER A 187 -13.47 -5.96 -13.39
N ILE A 188 -12.24 -6.47 -13.34
CA ILE A 188 -11.06 -5.70 -13.75
C ILE A 188 -11.03 -5.54 -15.26
N SER A 189 -11.30 -6.62 -15.99
CA SER A 189 -11.41 -6.59 -17.46
C SER A 189 -12.49 -5.62 -17.91
N SER A 190 -13.66 -5.62 -17.27
CA SER A 190 -14.75 -4.70 -17.60
C SER A 190 -14.42 -3.24 -17.28
N LEU A 191 -13.72 -2.97 -16.18
CA LEU A 191 -13.20 -1.64 -15.85
C LEU A 191 -12.27 -1.12 -16.96
N ARG A 192 -11.32 -1.95 -17.42
CA ARG A 192 -10.32 -1.57 -18.43
C ARG A 192 -10.90 -1.43 -19.85
N LYS A 193 -12.08 -2.00 -20.11
CA LYS A 193 -12.82 -1.80 -21.36
C LYS A 193 -13.67 -0.53 -21.39
N LYS A 194 -13.81 0.18 -20.26
CA LYS A 194 -14.54 1.46 -20.23
C LYS A 194 -13.81 2.52 -21.05
N PRO A 195 -14.53 3.48 -21.65
CA PRO A 195 -13.90 4.58 -22.39
C PRO A 195 -13.02 5.43 -21.46
N THR A 196 -11.84 5.78 -21.94
CA THR A 196 -10.82 6.56 -21.20
C THR A 196 -11.39 7.86 -20.64
N MET A 197 -12.25 8.54 -21.41
CA MET A 197 -12.93 9.77 -21.00
C MET A 197 -13.74 9.61 -19.71
N VAL A 198 -14.45 8.48 -19.54
CA VAL A 198 -15.25 8.24 -18.33
C VAL A 198 -14.36 8.09 -17.11
N ILE A 199 -13.26 7.34 -17.22
CA ILE A 199 -12.29 7.18 -16.12
C ILE A 199 -11.66 8.53 -15.79
N PHE A 200 -11.29 9.31 -16.81
CA PHE A 200 -10.72 10.64 -16.62
C PHE A 200 -11.68 11.60 -15.90
N CYS A 201 -12.95 11.67 -16.32
CA CYS A 201 -13.97 12.47 -15.65
C CYS A 201 -14.16 12.06 -14.20
N ILE A 202 -14.21 10.75 -13.91
CA ILE A 202 -14.34 10.22 -12.56
C ILE A 202 -13.10 10.58 -11.71
N THR A 203 -11.88 10.46 -12.25
CA THR A 203 -10.66 10.88 -11.54
C THR A 203 -10.63 12.35 -11.21
N ILE A 204 -10.97 13.20 -12.18
CA ILE A 204 -11.00 14.65 -11.97
C ILE A 204 -12.05 14.99 -10.92
N SER A 205 -13.23 14.39 -10.99
CA SER A 205 -14.28 14.60 -9.99
C SER A 205 -13.80 14.21 -8.58
N ALA A 206 -13.06 13.10 -8.45
CA ALA A 206 -12.50 12.68 -7.17
C ALA A 206 -11.44 13.66 -6.64
N ILE A 207 -10.56 14.18 -7.51
CA ILE A 207 -9.54 15.17 -7.15
C ILE A 207 -10.18 16.52 -6.78
N LEU A 208 -11.17 16.98 -7.54
CA LEU A 208 -11.92 18.20 -7.26
C LEU A 208 -12.65 18.09 -5.92
N PHE A 209 -13.27 16.93 -5.65
CA PHE A 209 -13.87 16.68 -4.35
C PHE A 209 -12.83 16.79 -3.23
N LEU A 210 -11.63 16.19 -3.38
CA LEU A 210 -10.57 16.31 -2.37
C LEU A 210 -10.13 17.75 -2.14
N HIS A 211 -10.08 18.57 -3.19
CA HIS A 211 -9.72 19.97 -3.08
C HIS A 211 -10.76 20.78 -2.31
N TYR A 212 -12.06 20.55 -2.57
CA TYR A 212 -13.17 21.25 -1.91
C TYR A 212 -13.75 20.50 -0.71
N ARG A 213 -13.07 19.46 -0.22
CA ARG A 213 -13.61 18.50 0.75
C ARG A 213 -14.13 19.19 2.01
N ASP A 214 -13.30 20.03 2.62
CA ASP A 214 -13.62 20.59 3.93
C ASP A 214 -14.79 21.58 3.84
N ALA A 215 -14.85 22.39 2.77
CA ALA A 215 -15.96 23.29 2.49
C ALA A 215 -17.26 22.53 2.16
N PHE A 216 -17.17 21.45 1.38
CA PHE A 216 -18.31 20.61 1.05
C PHE A 216 -18.87 19.92 2.31
N LEU A 217 -17.99 19.35 3.14
CA LEU A 217 -18.38 18.68 4.37
C LEU A 217 -18.97 19.66 5.38
N SER A 218 -18.39 20.87 5.53
CA SER A 218 -18.95 21.88 6.44
C SER A 218 -20.37 22.30 6.03
N GLU A 219 -20.62 22.45 4.73
CA GLU A 219 -21.95 22.82 4.22
C GLU A 219 -22.95 21.68 4.39
N MET A 220 -22.59 20.45 3.98
CA MET A 220 -23.45 19.25 4.10
C MET A 220 -23.79 18.91 5.56
N LEU A 221 -22.82 19.04 6.46
CA LEU A 221 -22.94 18.61 7.85
C LEU A 221 -23.41 19.73 8.79
N SER A 222 -23.52 20.98 8.29
CA SER A 222 -24.04 22.13 9.05
C SER A 222 -25.40 21.86 9.69
N GLY A 223 -26.26 21.07 9.03
CA GLY A 223 -27.58 20.67 9.54
C GLY A 223 -27.57 19.51 10.54
N ILE A 224 -26.46 18.78 10.69
CA ILE A 224 -26.32 17.57 11.53
C ILE A 224 -25.39 17.85 12.74
N ASN A 225 -25.16 19.13 13.04
CA ASN A 225 -24.10 19.65 13.93
C ASN A 225 -24.04 19.07 15.37
N SER A 226 -25.06 18.33 15.82
CA SER A 226 -25.10 17.73 17.16
C SER A 226 -24.30 16.43 17.32
N TYR A 227 -23.86 15.76 16.25
CA TYR A 227 -23.17 14.47 16.33
C TYR A 227 -21.77 14.46 15.69
N LEU A 228 -20.77 15.02 16.39
CA LEU A 228 -19.36 15.06 15.95
C LEU A 228 -18.84 13.67 15.48
N PHE A 229 -19.18 12.62 16.21
CA PHE A 229 -18.78 11.25 15.86
C PHE A 229 -19.30 10.80 14.49
N PHE A 230 -20.55 11.16 14.16
CA PHE A 230 -21.19 10.75 12.92
C PHE A 230 -20.58 11.50 11.72
N ASN A 231 -20.28 12.78 11.90
CA ASN A 231 -19.63 13.64 10.90
C ASN A 231 -18.24 13.11 10.53
N GLU A 232 -17.42 12.74 11.52
CA GLU A 232 -16.10 12.15 11.31
C GLU A 232 -16.19 10.77 10.65
N PHE A 233 -17.17 9.96 11.02
CA PHE A 233 -17.41 8.66 10.38
C PHE A 233 -17.82 8.78 8.91
N ILE A 234 -18.71 9.73 8.56
CA ILE A 234 -19.07 10.03 7.17
C ILE A 234 -17.82 10.46 6.39
N THR A 235 -17.00 11.33 6.97
CA THR A 235 -15.75 11.80 6.36
C THR A 235 -14.81 10.62 6.10
N HIS A 236 -14.72 9.66 7.02
CA HIS A 236 -13.95 8.43 6.84
C HIS A 236 -14.47 7.57 5.69
N ILE A 237 -15.79 7.38 5.58
CA ILE A 237 -16.41 6.62 4.47
C ILE A 237 -16.18 7.31 3.12
N LEU A 238 -16.29 8.63 3.05
CA LEU A 238 -16.05 9.39 1.82
C LEU A 238 -14.59 9.27 1.38
N ASN A 239 -13.66 9.47 2.31
CA ASN A 239 -12.22 9.28 2.07
C ASN A 239 -11.90 7.85 1.58
N PHE A 240 -12.52 6.83 2.19
CA PHE A 240 -12.42 5.44 1.73
C PHE A 240 -12.95 5.27 0.30
N SER A 241 -14.11 5.83 -0.01
CA SER A 241 -14.74 5.74 -1.33
C SER A 241 -13.88 6.41 -2.42
N ILE A 242 -13.33 7.58 -2.13
CA ILE A 242 -12.43 8.31 -3.03
C ILE A 242 -11.14 7.53 -3.27
N SER A 243 -10.58 6.92 -2.21
CA SER A 243 -9.42 6.05 -2.33
C SER A 243 -9.66 4.92 -3.33
N LEU A 244 -10.84 4.30 -3.30
CA LEU A 244 -11.22 3.25 -4.26
C LEU A 244 -11.38 3.78 -5.68
N VAL A 245 -11.99 4.96 -5.84
CA VAL A 245 -12.17 5.59 -7.14
C VAL A 245 -10.83 5.89 -7.79
N LEU A 246 -9.92 6.52 -7.05
CA LEU A 246 -8.56 6.81 -7.52
C LEU A 246 -7.76 5.52 -7.75
N GLY A 247 -7.87 4.53 -6.86
CA GLY A 247 -7.28 3.20 -7.03
C GLY A 247 -7.75 2.49 -8.29
N SER A 248 -9.04 2.57 -8.62
CA SER A 248 -9.59 2.00 -9.86
C SER A 248 -8.96 2.63 -11.10
N SER A 249 -8.58 3.90 -11.02
CA SER A 249 -7.95 4.63 -12.11
C SER A 249 -6.50 4.22 -12.28
N ILE A 250 -5.80 3.96 -11.17
CA ILE A 250 -4.46 3.35 -11.18
C ILE A 250 -4.50 1.95 -11.83
N ILE A 251 -5.51 1.12 -11.51
CA ILE A 251 -5.71 -0.19 -12.17
C ILE A 251 -5.98 -0.02 -13.67
N TYR A 252 -6.79 0.98 -14.03
CA TYR A 252 -7.16 1.24 -15.42
C TYR A 252 -5.93 1.51 -16.30
N PHE A 253 -5.06 2.42 -15.85
CA PHE A 253 -3.83 2.80 -16.54
C PHE A 253 -2.65 1.83 -16.35
N ALA A 254 -2.83 0.76 -15.57
CA ALA A 254 -1.79 -0.23 -15.37
C ALA A 254 -1.43 -0.93 -16.69
N LEU A 255 -0.12 -1.09 -16.91
CA LEU A 255 0.43 -1.81 -18.05
C LEU A 255 0.04 -3.29 -17.98
N SER A 256 -0.30 -3.88 -19.13
CA SER A 256 -0.55 -5.33 -19.27
C SER A 256 0.68 -6.13 -19.67
N THR A 257 1.74 -5.46 -20.10
CA THR A 257 2.91 -6.10 -20.68
C THR A 257 3.88 -6.59 -19.61
N ASP A 258 4.44 -7.76 -19.82
CA ASP A 258 5.53 -8.34 -19.05
C ASP A 258 6.92 -7.80 -19.45
N LYS A 259 6.99 -6.84 -20.39
CA LYS A 259 8.24 -6.22 -20.89
C LYS A 259 9.19 -5.77 -19.77
N TYR A 260 8.64 -5.33 -18.64
CA TYR A 260 9.40 -4.87 -17.48
C TYR A 260 9.43 -5.88 -16.32
N ALA A 261 9.06 -7.13 -16.55
CA ALA A 261 8.99 -8.20 -15.54
C ALA A 261 10.27 -8.29 -14.70
N LYS A 262 11.45 -8.33 -15.36
CA LYS A 262 12.76 -8.43 -14.70
C LYS A 262 12.98 -7.34 -13.65
N THR A 263 12.63 -6.10 -13.97
CA THR A 263 12.77 -4.96 -13.07
C THR A 263 11.65 -4.93 -12.02
N SER A 264 10.42 -5.22 -12.45
CA SER A 264 9.24 -5.12 -11.59
C SER A 264 9.10 -6.22 -10.55
N ASN A 265 9.76 -7.37 -10.74
CA ASN A 265 9.84 -8.40 -9.71
C ASN A 265 10.59 -7.91 -8.46
N ASN A 266 11.50 -6.94 -8.63
CA ASN A 266 12.24 -6.31 -7.54
C ASN A 266 11.51 -5.09 -6.94
N ALA A 267 10.23 -4.86 -7.26
CA ALA A 267 9.46 -3.72 -6.77
C ALA A 267 9.44 -3.58 -5.25
N LEU A 268 9.36 -4.71 -4.53
CA LEU A 268 9.38 -4.75 -3.07
C LEU A 268 10.68 -4.17 -2.50
N GLY A 269 11.80 -4.31 -3.23
CA GLY A 269 13.07 -3.70 -2.85
C GLY A 269 13.01 -2.17 -2.82
N VAL A 270 12.31 -1.54 -3.77
CA VAL A 270 12.09 -0.08 -3.75
C VAL A 270 11.29 0.32 -2.52
N TYR A 271 10.21 -0.39 -2.21
CA TYR A 271 9.39 -0.10 -1.04
C TYR A 271 10.16 -0.26 0.28
N LEU A 272 11.01 -1.28 0.41
CA LEU A 272 11.69 -1.61 1.65
C LEU A 272 13.02 -0.88 1.87
N ILE A 273 13.78 -0.63 0.80
CA ILE A 273 15.14 -0.07 0.90
C ILE A 273 15.13 1.46 0.80
N HIS A 274 14.09 2.08 0.21
CA HIS A 274 14.10 3.53 0.02
C HIS A 274 14.32 4.35 1.30
N PRO A 275 13.80 4.01 2.51
CA PRO A 275 13.92 4.91 3.65
C PRO A 275 15.37 5.17 4.06
N ILE A 276 16.21 4.12 4.06
CA ILE A 276 17.63 4.27 4.38
C ILE A 276 18.39 5.04 3.31
N ILE A 277 18.07 4.85 2.02
CA ILE A 277 18.68 5.62 0.92
C ILE A 277 18.28 7.10 1.05
N CYS A 278 17.00 7.37 1.27
CA CYS A 278 16.48 8.71 1.49
C CYS A 278 17.19 9.38 2.67
N PHE A 279 17.35 8.68 3.80
CA PHE A 279 18.08 9.22 4.95
C PHE A 279 19.52 9.64 4.60
N ILE A 280 20.27 8.81 3.88
CA ILE A 280 21.65 9.14 3.45
C ILE A 280 21.67 10.38 2.55
N ILE A 281 20.76 10.44 1.57
CA ILE A 281 20.66 11.60 0.66
C ILE A 281 20.31 12.87 1.43
N LEU A 282 19.32 12.81 2.32
CA LEU A 282 18.90 13.95 3.14
C LEU A 282 20.01 14.43 4.05
N GLN A 283 20.74 13.53 4.71
CA GLN A 283 21.87 13.90 5.56
C GLN A 283 22.97 14.59 4.76
N THR A 284 23.20 14.13 3.52
CA THR A 284 24.16 14.76 2.60
C THR A 284 23.71 16.16 2.19
N LEU A 285 22.42 16.36 1.91
CA LEU A 285 21.87 17.68 1.58
C LEU A 285 21.99 18.66 2.75
N VAL A 286 21.69 18.20 3.97
CA VAL A 286 21.84 19.00 5.19
C VAL A 286 23.29 19.40 5.40
N PHE A 287 24.22 18.45 5.25
CA PHE A 287 25.66 18.72 5.35
C PHE A 287 26.14 19.76 4.31
N LEU A 288 25.59 19.73 3.10
CA LEU A 288 25.92 20.66 2.03
C LEU A 288 25.14 21.99 2.09
N GLY A 289 24.16 22.12 3.00
CA GLY A 289 23.31 23.30 3.11
C GLY A 289 22.39 23.52 1.90
N ILE A 290 22.03 22.46 1.18
CA ILE A 290 21.20 22.54 -0.04
C ILE A 290 19.74 22.32 0.33
N GLU A 291 18.89 23.32 0.05
CA GLU A 291 17.44 23.19 0.21
C GLU A 291 16.79 22.34 -0.90
N LEU A 292 15.81 21.52 -0.53
CA LEU A 292 15.04 20.71 -1.47
C LEU A 292 14.10 21.58 -2.31
N ASN A 293 14.30 21.56 -3.63
CA ASN A 293 13.36 22.10 -4.61
C ASN A 293 12.71 20.97 -5.43
N LEU A 294 11.71 21.30 -6.27
CA LEU A 294 10.97 20.30 -7.04
C LEU A 294 11.87 19.50 -8.00
N LEU A 295 12.86 20.15 -8.62
CA LEU A 295 13.80 19.48 -9.52
C LEU A 295 14.62 18.45 -8.74
N LEU A 296 15.15 18.84 -7.58
CA LEU A 296 15.91 17.97 -6.68
C LEU A 296 15.07 16.80 -6.18
N ILE A 297 13.79 17.03 -5.85
CA ILE A 297 12.85 15.96 -5.48
C ILE A 297 12.75 14.93 -6.60
N ILE A 298 12.53 15.36 -7.84
CA ILE A 298 12.41 14.45 -8.99
C ILE A 298 13.73 13.69 -9.21
N THR A 299 14.86 14.39 -9.18
CA THR A 299 16.17 13.75 -9.39
C THR A 299 16.50 12.74 -8.30
N PHE A 300 16.26 13.08 -7.02
CA PHE A 300 16.53 12.17 -5.91
C PHE A 300 15.54 11.02 -5.86
N THR A 301 14.29 11.22 -6.25
CA THR A 301 13.33 10.13 -6.42
C THR A 301 13.83 9.11 -7.44
N LEU A 302 14.23 9.56 -8.62
CA LEU A 302 14.78 8.67 -9.67
C LEU A 302 16.06 7.99 -9.19
N LEU A 303 16.97 8.73 -8.54
CA LEU A 303 18.19 8.18 -7.99
C LEU A 303 17.91 7.09 -6.94
N THR A 304 17.01 7.35 -5.99
CA THR A 304 16.61 6.39 -4.96
C THR A 304 16.01 5.13 -5.57
N ILE A 305 15.13 5.25 -6.57
CA ILE A 305 14.54 4.10 -7.26
C ILE A 305 15.63 3.28 -7.96
N CYS A 306 16.54 3.93 -8.69
CA CYS A 306 17.64 3.26 -9.38
C CYS A 306 18.55 2.51 -8.40
N ILE A 307 18.98 3.17 -7.32
CA ILE A 307 19.83 2.55 -6.28
C ILE A 307 19.09 1.38 -5.62
N ALA A 308 17.82 1.56 -5.24
CA ALA A 308 17.06 0.49 -4.59
C ALA A 308 16.88 -0.73 -5.50
N LEU A 309 16.62 -0.54 -6.79
CA LEU A 309 16.52 -1.63 -7.77
C LEU A 309 17.87 -2.35 -7.97
N LEU A 310 18.97 -1.61 -7.99
CA LEU A 310 20.32 -2.18 -8.08
C LEU A 310 20.63 -3.00 -6.82
N LEU A 311 20.39 -2.47 -5.62
CA LEU A 311 20.58 -3.20 -4.37
C LEU A 311 19.69 -4.44 -4.31
N ALA A 312 18.43 -4.34 -4.70
CA ALA A 312 17.50 -5.47 -4.73
C ALA A 312 17.91 -6.57 -5.73
N SER A 313 18.76 -6.26 -6.71
CA SER A 313 19.32 -7.25 -7.63
C SER A 313 20.50 -8.05 -7.05
N ILE A 314 21.08 -7.58 -5.93
CA ILE A 314 22.17 -8.28 -5.25
C ILE A 314 21.60 -9.53 -4.54
N PRO A 315 22.13 -10.75 -4.77
CA PRO A 315 21.51 -11.98 -4.27
C PRO A 315 21.28 -12.03 -2.75
N ILE A 316 22.23 -11.48 -1.98
CA ILE A 316 22.16 -11.43 -0.51
C ILE A 316 20.99 -10.54 -0.05
N ILE A 317 20.87 -9.35 -0.64
CA ILE A 317 19.80 -8.40 -0.31
C ILE A 317 18.46 -8.94 -0.82
N HIS A 318 18.44 -9.50 -2.02
CA HIS A 318 17.25 -10.13 -2.59
C HIS A 318 16.70 -11.22 -1.66
N TRP A 319 17.57 -12.02 -1.04
CA TRP A 319 17.12 -13.04 -0.09
C TRP A 319 16.40 -12.44 1.13
N PHE A 320 16.81 -11.27 1.61
CA PHE A 320 16.07 -10.59 2.70
C PHE A 320 14.76 -9.96 2.25
N ILE A 321 14.62 -9.61 0.96
CA ILE A 321 13.38 -9.06 0.38
C ILE A 321 12.36 -10.18 0.11
N ASP A 322 12.84 -11.33 -0.34
CA ASP A 322 12.03 -12.51 -0.66
C ASP A 322 12.73 -13.80 -0.19
N PRO A 323 12.68 -14.11 1.11
CA PRO A 323 13.40 -15.25 1.67
C PRO A 323 12.71 -16.54 1.28
N ILE A 324 13.41 -17.34 0.47
CA ILE A 324 12.93 -18.65 0.02
C ILE A 324 13.41 -19.71 1.01
N PHE A 325 12.47 -20.26 1.77
CA PHE A 325 12.71 -21.47 2.54
C PHE A 325 12.36 -22.67 1.68
N TYR A 326 13.39 -23.40 1.24
CA TYR A 326 13.19 -24.74 0.74
C TYR A 326 12.72 -25.60 1.92
N SER A 327 11.41 -25.77 2.05
CA SER A 327 10.83 -26.86 2.80
C SER A 327 11.43 -28.13 2.22
N ASN A 328 12.45 -28.66 2.91
CA ASN A 328 12.99 -29.94 2.57
C ASN A 328 11.82 -30.93 2.58
N LYS A 329 11.75 -31.71 1.51
CA LYS A 329 11.15 -33.03 1.48
C LYS A 329 11.81 -33.88 2.57
N LEU A 330 11.43 -33.68 3.82
CA LEU A 330 11.58 -34.67 4.86
C LEU A 330 10.23 -35.37 4.92
N LYS A 331 10.16 -36.41 4.08
CA LYS A 331 9.20 -37.50 4.24
C LYS A 331 9.38 -38.13 5.60
#